data_AF-A0A924VYU2-F1
#
_entry.id   AF-A0A924VYU2-F1
#
_cell.length_a   1.000
_cell.length_b   1.000
_cell.length_c   1.000
_cell.angle_alpha   90.00
_cell.angle_beta   90.00
_cell.angle_gamma   90.00
#
_symmetry.space_group_name_H-M   'P 1'
#
loop_
_entity.id
_entity.type
_entity.pdbx_description
1 polymer ?
#
loop_
_entity_poly.entity_id
_entity_poly.type
_entity_poly.pdbx_seq_one_letter_code
_entity_poly.pdbx_strand_id
1 'polypeptide(L)'
;MTPQRIAPGVVAVAAPGHSAGTILIYARTASREYLFIGDIAWVMSSVENARGRPRFINLILNGVDPDRPAVLRQLRALHDLTAAEPDLVIVPAHDDSYLRGLVANGALGEQFNAAPLQ
;
A
#
# COMPACT_ATOMS: atom_id res chain seq x y z
N MET A 1 -4.06 16.58 3.29
CA MET A 1 -2.60 16.49 3.54
C MET A 1 -1.90 16.66 2.21
N THR A 2 -0.81 17.45 2.15
CA THR A 2 -0.15 17.80 0.89
C THR A 2 0.88 16.72 0.52
N PRO A 3 0.79 16.08 -0.67
CA PRO A 3 1.82 15.18 -1.16
C PRO A 3 3.20 15.86 -1.23
N GLN A 4 4.24 15.16 -0.80
CA GLN A 4 5.61 15.64 -0.83
C GLN A 4 6.45 14.83 -1.81
N ARG A 5 7.07 15.49 -2.79
CA ARG A 5 8.06 14.86 -3.66
C ARG A 5 9.36 14.67 -2.89
N ILE A 6 9.77 13.42 -2.68
CA ILE A 6 10.99 13.08 -1.92
C ILE A 6 12.17 12.69 -2.82
N ALA A 7 11.89 12.28 -4.06
CA ALA A 7 12.89 12.02 -5.11
C ALA A 7 12.22 12.15 -6.51
N PRO A 8 12.99 12.18 -7.61
CA PRO A 8 12.41 12.07 -8.96
C PRO A 8 11.53 10.83 -9.10
N GLY A 9 10.27 11.02 -9.47
CA GLY A 9 9.30 9.94 -9.61
C GLY A 9 8.77 9.37 -8.29
N VAL A 10 9.18 9.89 -7.12
CA VAL A 10 8.74 9.36 -5.82
C VAL A 10 8.06 10.45 -4.98
N VAL A 11 6.85 10.14 -4.51
CA VAL A 11 6.00 11.03 -3.72
C VAL A 11 5.56 10.31 -2.45
N ALA A 12 5.71 10.95 -1.30
CA ALA A 12 5.19 10.49 -0.02
C ALA A 12 3.94 11.31 0.36
N VAL A 13 2.92 10.62 0.88
CA VAL A 13 1.67 11.25 1.34
C VAL A 13 1.33 10.71 2.72
N ALA A 14 1.17 11.60 3.70
CA ALA A 14 0.65 11.19 5.00
C ALA A 14 -0.80 10.70 4.86
N ALA A 15 -1.07 9.54 5.46
CA ALA A 15 -2.37 8.86 5.43
C ALA A 15 -2.69 8.28 6.81
N PRO A 16 -2.81 9.10 7.86
CA PRO A 16 -3.08 8.62 9.20
C PRO A 16 -4.40 7.86 9.24
N GLY A 17 -4.44 6.82 10.06
CA GLY A 17 -5.60 5.94 10.19
C GLY A 17 -5.21 4.71 10.98
N HIS A 18 -4.42 3.84 10.33
CA HIS A 18 -3.84 2.65 10.95
C HIS A 18 -2.87 3.01 12.08
N SER A 19 -2.03 4.03 11.84
CA SER A 19 -1.22 4.70 12.85
C SER A 19 -1.16 6.20 12.53
N ALA A 20 -0.77 7.03 13.50
CA ALA A 20 -0.59 8.47 13.26
C ALA A 20 0.51 8.76 12.21
N GLY A 21 1.49 7.87 12.08
CA GLY A 21 2.63 7.98 11.16
C GLY A 21 2.47 7.19 9.86
N THR A 22 1.27 6.71 9.52
CA THR A 22 1.05 5.97 8.27
C THR A 22 1.30 6.89 7.06
N ILE A 23 2.13 6.41 6.12
CA ILE A 23 2.53 7.11 4.90
C ILE A 23 2.29 6.19 3.72
N LEU A 24 1.72 6.75 2.64
CA LEU A 24 1.68 6.16 1.32
C LEU A 24 2.90 6.62 0.52
N ILE A 25 3.52 5.69 -0.21
CA ILE A 25 4.59 6.04 -1.15
C ILE A 25 4.09 5.71 -2.56
N TYR A 26 4.02 6.72 -3.41
CA TYR A 26 3.86 6.54 -4.84
C TYR A 26 5.24 6.58 -5.50
N ALA A 27 5.51 5.64 -6.41
CA ALA A 27 6.74 5.58 -7.17
C ALA A 27 6.46 5.34 -8.65
N ARG A 28 7.10 6.12 -9.53
CA ARG A 28 7.04 5.95 -10.98
C ARG A 28 8.41 5.60 -11.52
N THR A 29 8.46 4.48 -12.21
CA THR A 29 9.63 4.02 -12.98
C THR A 29 9.47 4.41 -14.45
N ALA A 30 10.40 3.99 -15.31
CA ALA A 30 10.28 4.19 -16.76
C ALA A 30 9.11 3.43 -17.39
N SER A 31 8.62 2.35 -16.74
CA SER A 31 7.64 1.43 -17.33
C SER A 31 6.37 1.25 -16.50
N ARG A 32 6.39 1.57 -15.20
CA ARG A 32 5.32 1.25 -14.25
C ARG A 32 5.18 2.29 -13.16
N GLU A 33 3.96 2.40 -12.64
CA GLU A 33 3.61 3.18 -11.45
C GLU A 33 3.25 2.24 -10.31
N TYR A 34 3.63 2.62 -9.10
CA TYR A 34 3.45 1.84 -7.89
C TYR A 34 2.85 2.70 -6.79
N LEU A 35 1.98 2.11 -5.99
CA LEU A 35 1.46 2.70 -4.76
C LEU A 35 1.66 1.72 -3.60
N PHE A 36 2.61 2.02 -2.72
CA PHE A 36 2.86 1.29 -1.49
C PHE A 36 1.91 1.78 -0.41
N ILE A 37 1.04 0.89 0.07
CA ILE A 37 -0.07 1.25 0.97
C ILE A 37 0.18 0.94 2.45
N GLY A 38 1.32 0.32 2.75
CA GLY A 38 1.68 -0.07 4.11
C GLY A 38 0.59 -0.91 4.77
N ASP A 39 0.29 -0.62 6.03
CA ASP A 39 -0.65 -1.38 6.85
C ASP A 39 -2.12 -0.95 6.74
N ILE A 40 -2.45 -0.02 5.83
CA ILE A 40 -3.86 0.30 5.52
C ILE A 40 -4.61 -0.97 5.08
N ALA A 41 -3.93 -1.82 4.30
CA ALA A 41 -4.37 -3.17 3.99
C ALA A 41 -3.20 -4.16 4.14
N TRP A 42 -3.41 -5.22 4.93
CA TRP A 42 -2.45 -6.31 5.01
C TRP A 42 -2.48 -7.21 3.79
N VAL A 43 -3.67 -7.45 3.26
CA VAL A 43 -3.92 -8.32 2.11
C VAL A 43 -4.70 -7.58 1.03
N MET A 44 -4.39 -7.84 -0.24
CA MET A 44 -5.04 -7.16 -1.37
C MET A 44 -6.54 -7.43 -1.42
N SER A 45 -6.99 -8.60 -0.97
CA SER A 45 -8.42 -8.90 -0.86
C SER A 45 -9.19 -7.90 0.01
N SER A 46 -8.53 -7.22 0.97
CA SER A 46 -9.14 -6.13 1.75
C SER A 46 -9.46 -4.92 0.87
N VAL A 47 -8.56 -4.58 -0.07
CA VAL A 47 -8.73 -3.51 -1.06
C VAL A 47 -9.78 -3.92 -2.09
N GLU A 48 -9.63 -5.10 -2.70
CA GLU A 48 -10.53 -5.61 -3.75
C GLU A 48 -11.99 -5.70 -3.29
N ASN A 49 -12.23 -6.00 -2.01
CA ASN A 49 -13.58 -6.09 -1.46
C ASN A 49 -14.03 -4.83 -0.70
N ALA A 50 -13.19 -3.79 -0.63
CA ALA A 50 -13.39 -2.62 0.24
C ALA A 50 -13.75 -3.00 1.69
N ARG A 51 -13.12 -4.06 2.22
CA ARG A 51 -13.41 -4.63 3.53
C ARG A 51 -12.23 -4.41 4.47
N GLY A 52 -12.49 -3.68 5.56
CA GLY A 52 -11.55 -3.58 6.67
C GLY A 52 -11.46 -4.87 7.48
N ARG A 53 -10.44 -4.96 8.33
CA ARG A 53 -10.22 -6.12 9.21
C ARG A 53 -11.44 -6.44 10.10
N PRO A 54 -11.70 -7.73 10.40
CA PRO A 54 -12.70 -8.12 11.39
C PRO A 54 -12.51 -7.41 12.72
N ARG A 55 -13.61 -6.96 13.35
CA ARG A 55 -13.57 -6.15 14.58
C ARG A 55 -12.87 -6.86 15.76
N PHE A 56 -12.83 -8.19 15.77
CA PHE A 56 -12.22 -8.97 16.85
C PHE A 56 -10.68 -8.87 16.86
N ILE A 57 -10.03 -8.43 15.77
CA ILE A 57 -8.58 -8.23 15.75
C ILE A 57 -8.15 -7.16 16.77
N ASN A 58 -8.97 -6.15 17.03
CA ASN A 58 -8.71 -5.13 18.05
C ASN A 58 -8.70 -5.70 19.48
N LEU A 59 -9.25 -6.90 19.70
CA LEU A 59 -9.21 -7.61 20.99
C LEU A 59 -7.89 -8.37 21.20
N ILE A 60 -7.18 -8.70 20.11
CA ILE A 60 -5.92 -9.46 20.12
C ILE A 60 -4.72 -8.52 19.97
N LEU A 61 -4.89 -7.43 19.23
CA LEU A 61 -3.88 -6.40 19.00
C LEU A 61 -4.42 -5.04 19.49
N ASN A 62 -4.18 -4.76 20.77
CA ASN A 62 -4.58 -3.48 21.37
C ASN A 62 -3.93 -2.31 20.61
N GLY A 63 -4.73 -1.35 20.15
CA GLY A 63 -4.25 -0.14 19.49
C GLY A 63 -4.13 -0.21 17.97
N VAL A 64 -4.58 -1.30 17.33
CA VAL A 64 -4.68 -1.39 15.85
C VAL A 64 -5.87 -0.57 15.35
N ASP A 65 -5.63 0.27 14.33
CA ASP A 65 -6.61 1.17 13.70
C ASP A 65 -7.31 2.12 14.70
N PRO A 66 -6.58 3.01 15.38
CA PRO A 66 -7.17 3.99 16.30
C PRO A 66 -8.19 4.90 15.61
N ASP A 67 -8.05 5.13 14.30
CA ASP A 67 -9.05 5.80 13.46
C ASP A 67 -9.57 4.86 12.35
N ARG A 68 -10.36 3.88 12.77
CA ARG A 68 -11.02 2.92 11.87
C ARG A 68 -11.87 3.61 10.77
N PRO A 69 -12.64 4.68 11.03
CA PRO A 69 -13.33 5.41 9.97
C PRO A 69 -12.39 5.92 8.88
N ALA A 70 -11.21 6.44 9.23
CA ALA A 70 -10.21 6.85 8.24
C ALA A 70 -9.70 5.66 7.42
N VAL A 71 -9.35 4.53 8.06
CA VAL A 71 -8.91 3.31 7.37
C VAL A 71 -9.97 2.80 6.39
N LEU A 72 -11.25 2.80 6.76
CA LEU A 72 -12.33 2.38 5.87
C LEU A 72 -12.50 3.31 4.66
N ARG A 73 -12.36 4.64 4.85
CA ARG A 73 -12.37 5.60 3.73
C ARG A 73 -11.17 5.37 2.81
N GLN A 74 -9.99 5.11 3.37
CA GLN A 74 -8.78 4.81 2.61
C GLN A 74 -8.92 3.52 1.82
N LEU A 75 -9.42 2.44 2.44
CA LEU A 75 -9.69 1.17 1.75
C LEU A 75 -10.68 1.34 0.60
N ARG A 76 -11.73 2.14 0.79
CA ARG A 76 -12.67 2.45 -0.30
C ARG A 76 -12.00 3.25 -1.42
N ALA A 77 -11.21 4.27 -1.08
CA ALA A 77 -10.47 5.03 -2.09
C ALA A 77 -9.48 4.15 -2.86
N LEU A 78 -8.80 3.23 -2.18
CA LEU A 78 -7.90 2.26 -2.83
C LEU A 78 -8.68 1.29 -3.72
N HIS A 79 -9.85 0.83 -3.30
CA HIS A 79 -10.73 0.00 -4.12
C HIS A 79 -11.13 0.73 -5.40
N ASP A 80 -11.66 1.96 -5.27
CA ASP A 80 -12.07 2.77 -6.41
C ASP A 80 -10.88 3.05 -7.36
N LEU A 81 -9.68 3.23 -6.80
CA LEU A 81 -8.45 3.42 -7.56
C LEU A 81 -8.06 2.19 -8.40
N THR A 82 -8.28 0.96 -7.92
CA THR A 82 -7.99 -0.24 -8.73
C THR A 82 -8.80 -0.31 -10.01
N ALA A 83 -10.01 0.25 -10.02
CA ALA A 83 -10.86 0.32 -11.20
C ALA A 83 -10.51 1.51 -12.10
N ALA A 84 -10.12 2.64 -11.51
CA ALA A 84 -9.78 3.86 -12.25
C ALA A 84 -8.40 3.77 -12.94
N GLU A 85 -7.43 3.11 -12.30
CA GLU A 85 -6.03 3.04 -12.74
C GLU A 85 -5.55 1.58 -12.78
N PRO A 86 -6.00 0.78 -13.76
CA PRO A 86 -5.72 -0.67 -13.81
C PRO A 86 -4.24 -1.01 -14.00
N ASP A 87 -3.43 -0.07 -14.52
CA ASP A 87 -2.00 -0.23 -14.71
C ASP A 87 -1.18 0.13 -13.46
N LEU A 88 -1.80 0.74 -12.45
CA LEU A 88 -1.16 1.09 -11.18
C LEU A 88 -0.97 -0.16 -10.32
N VAL A 89 0.28 -0.47 -9.98
CA VAL A 89 0.60 -1.60 -9.11
C VAL A 89 0.45 -1.17 -7.64
N ILE A 90 -0.64 -1.57 -7.00
CA ILE A 90 -0.82 -1.40 -5.55
C ILE A 90 -0.08 -2.50 -4.81
N VAL A 91 0.73 -2.13 -3.80
CA VAL A 91 1.59 -3.03 -3.04
C VAL A 91 1.23 -2.99 -1.54
N PRO A 92 0.61 -4.06 -0.99
CA PRO A 92 0.31 -4.16 0.44
C PRO A 92 1.55 -4.57 1.25
N ALA A 93 1.48 -4.42 2.58
CA ALA A 93 2.61 -4.77 3.46
C ALA A 93 2.79 -6.27 3.71
N HIS A 94 1.71 -7.07 3.71
CA HIS A 94 1.74 -8.44 4.27
C HIS A 94 1.06 -9.52 3.42
N ASP A 95 0.83 -9.28 2.12
CA ASP A 95 0.22 -10.26 1.21
C ASP A 95 1.28 -11.07 0.45
N ASP A 96 1.87 -12.03 1.13
CA ASP A 96 2.95 -12.85 0.58
C ASP A 96 2.57 -13.56 -0.74
N SER A 97 1.33 -14.02 -0.87
CA SER A 97 0.84 -14.66 -2.10
C SER A 97 0.77 -13.69 -3.28
N TYR A 98 0.23 -12.50 -3.05
CA TYR A 98 0.14 -11.44 -4.06
C TYR A 98 1.52 -10.88 -4.43
N LEU A 99 2.39 -10.65 -3.43
CA LEU A 99 3.75 -10.17 -3.64
C LEU A 99 4.57 -11.16 -4.49
N ARG A 100 4.45 -12.47 -4.25
CA ARG A 100 5.06 -13.49 -5.13
C ARG A 100 4.50 -13.44 -6.55
N GLY A 101 3.21 -13.14 -6.73
CA GLY A 101 2.61 -12.92 -8.05
C GLY A 101 3.23 -11.73 -8.79
N LEU A 102 3.49 -10.63 -8.08
CA LEU A 102 4.18 -9.46 -8.63
C LEU A 102 5.65 -9.76 -8.98
N VAL A 103 6.32 -10.64 -8.23
CA VAL A 103 7.66 -11.10 -8.61
C VAL A 103 7.60 -11.98 -9.86
N ALA A 104 6.68 -12.94 -9.90
CA ALA A 104 6.54 -13.88 -11.01
C ALA A 104 6.20 -13.18 -12.35
N ASN A 105 5.46 -12.08 -12.32
CA ASN A 105 5.13 -11.29 -13.51
C ASN A 105 6.13 -10.15 -13.82
N GLY A 106 7.23 -10.06 -13.04
CA GLY A 106 8.29 -9.07 -13.23
C GLY A 106 7.93 -7.63 -12.82
N ALA A 107 6.82 -7.41 -12.12
CA ALA A 107 6.49 -6.10 -11.55
C ALA A 107 7.35 -5.77 -10.33
N LEU A 108 7.82 -6.77 -9.58
CA LEU A 108 8.78 -6.64 -8.48
C LEU A 108 9.99 -7.55 -8.71
N GLY A 109 11.13 -7.17 -8.14
CA GLY A 109 12.29 -8.05 -7.99
C GLY A 109 12.25 -8.76 -6.63
N GLU A 110 12.82 -9.96 -6.57
CA GLU A 110 12.93 -10.72 -5.31
C GLU A 110 13.94 -10.11 -4.33
N GLN A 111 14.94 -9.40 -4.86
CA GLN A 111 16.01 -8.76 -4.10
C GLN A 111 16.42 -7.43 -4.75
N PHE A 112 17.14 -6.61 -4.01
CA PHE A 112 17.75 -5.40 -4.57
C PHE A 112 18.90 -5.79 -5.50
N ASN A 113 18.69 -5.60 -6.80
CA ASN A 113 19.76 -5.66 -7.79
C ASN A 113 20.47 -4.30 -7.85
N ALA A 114 21.21 -3.95 -6.80
CA ALA A 114 22.14 -2.84 -6.87
C ALA A 114 23.43 -3.34 -7.52
N ALA A 115 23.94 -2.62 -8.53
CA ALA A 115 25.38 -2.70 -8.81
C ALA A 115 26.11 -2.31 -7.51
N PRO A 116 27.25 -2.95 -7.17
CA PRO A 116 28.02 -2.57 -6.00
C PRO A 116 28.23 -1.05 -6.01
N LEU A 117 27.98 -0.38 -4.89
CA LEU A 117 28.35 1.02 -4.74
C LEU A 117 29.86 1.12 -4.99
N GLN A 118 30.25 1.81 -6.07
CA GLN A 118 31.65 2.15 -6.34
C GLN A 118 32.11 3.26 -5.40
#